data_AF-X0X4T7-F1
#
_entry.id   AF-X0X4T7-F1
#
_cell.length_a   1.000
_cell.length_b   1.000
_cell.length_c   1.000
_cell.angle_alpha   90.00
_cell.angle_beta   90.00
_cell.angle_gamma   90.00
#
_symmetry.space_group_name_H-M   'P 1'
#
loop_
_entity.id
_entity.type
_entity.pdbx_description
1 polymer ?
#
loop_
_entity_poly.entity_id
_entity_poly.type
_entity_poly.pdbx_seq_one_letter_code
_entity_poly.pdbx_strand_id
1 'polypeptide(L)'
;MELLQLIAAEQNVLFTLCLVLMMLIFALEVVSSGAASTLLESILPDFDADVDIEVEADMEVDVDVETPDSPFLGKIIGWMWIKHIPVMMVFVAFMAIFSIIGLSSQFFIRRIFGAYLPGWIIVGPVFVATIPLLRGVVWLLGSYVIKEESTAVKEASFVSRVGYITT
;
A
#
# COMPACT_ATOMS: atom_id res chain seq x y z
N MET A 1 12.83 22.31 15.45
CA MET A 1 13.98 22.17 14.52
C MET A 1 14.52 20.75 14.44
N GLU A 2 14.50 19.98 15.53
CA GLU A 2 14.97 18.58 15.57
C GLU A 2 14.35 17.65 14.51
N LEU A 3 13.05 17.79 14.24
CA LEU A 3 12.32 16.94 13.30
C LEU A 3 12.75 17.19 11.85
N LEU A 4 12.97 18.45 11.48
CA LEU A 4 13.50 18.82 10.16
C LEU A 4 14.92 18.29 9.97
N GLN A 5 15.76 18.35 11.02
CA GLN A 5 17.11 17.78 10.99
C GLN A 5 17.10 16.25 10.87
N LEU A 6 16.09 15.57 11.41
CA LEU A 6 15.95 14.12 11.27
C LEU A 6 15.59 13.74 9.83
N ILE A 7 14.63 14.45 9.22
CA ILE A 7 14.15 14.15 7.87
C ILE A 7 15.16 14.58 6.80
N ALA A 8 15.85 15.70 7.00
CA ALA A 8 16.82 16.26 6.05
C ALA A 8 18.27 15.79 6.27
N ALA A 9 18.51 14.89 7.23
CA ALA A 9 19.84 14.32 7.44
C ALA A 9 20.24 13.41 6.26
N GLU A 10 21.49 13.54 5.81
CA GLU A 10 22.06 12.72 4.72
C GLU A 10 21.97 11.21 5.02
N GLN A 11 22.11 10.84 6.30
CA GLN A 11 22.06 9.46 6.75
C GLN A 11 20.66 8.83 6.64
N ASN A 12 19.61 9.66 6.58
CA ASN A 12 18.21 9.23 6.59
C ASN A 12 17.53 9.34 5.23
N VAL A 13 18.27 9.75 4.18
CA VAL A 13 17.74 10.01 2.83
C VAL A 13 16.93 8.84 2.30
N LEU A 14 17.36 7.60 2.50
CA LEU A 14 16.62 6.41 2.05
C LEU A 14 15.25 6.27 2.74
N PHE A 15 15.19 6.50 4.05
CA PHE A 15 13.92 6.40 4.80
C PHE A 15 12.99 7.55 4.47
N THR A 16 13.53 8.77 4.34
CA THR A 16 12.79 9.96 3.92
C THR A 16 12.26 9.80 2.50
N LEU A 17 13.06 9.30 1.57
CA LEU A 17 12.63 9.02 0.20
C LEU A 17 11.44 8.05 0.18
N CYS A 18 11.53 6.97 0.96
CA CYS A 18 10.43 6.02 1.08
C CYS A 18 9.16 6.68 1.64
N LEU A 19 9.30 7.58 2.63
CA LEU A 19 8.18 8.32 3.20
C LEU A 19 7.51 9.22 2.16
N VAL A 20 8.30 10.00 1.43
CA VAL A 20 7.82 10.95 0.43
C VAL A 20 7.15 10.20 -0.73
N LEU A 21 7.75 9.11 -1.21
CA LEU A 21 7.17 8.29 -2.27
C LEU A 21 5.85 7.65 -1.83
N MET A 22 5.80 7.09 -0.61
CA MET A 22 4.57 6.55 -0.05
C MET A 22 3.48 7.63 0.07
N MET A 23 3.84 8.83 0.54
CA MET A 23 2.90 9.94 0.68
C MET A 23 2.38 10.43 -0.69
N LEU A 24 3.24 10.46 -1.70
CA LEU A 24 2.85 10.81 -3.07
C LEU A 24 1.88 9.79 -3.66
N ILE A 25 2.16 8.49 -3.52
CA ILE A 25 1.26 7.43 -4.02
C ILE A 25 -0.07 7.47 -3.27
N PHE A 26 -0.05 7.63 -1.94
CA PHE A 26 -1.26 7.76 -1.14
C PHE A 26 -2.09 9.00 -1.54
N ALA A 27 -1.44 10.14 -1.79
CA ALA A 27 -2.13 11.34 -2.25
C ALA A 27 -2.81 11.13 -3.61
N LEU A 28 -2.13 10.47 -4.55
CA LEU A 28 -2.73 10.11 -5.84
C LEU A 28 -3.94 9.19 -5.66
N GLU A 29 -3.83 8.17 -4.80
CA GLU A 29 -4.94 7.24 -4.50
C GLU A 29 -6.16 7.95 -3.90
N VAL A 30 -5.95 8.89 -2.97
CA VAL A 30 -7.03 9.63 -2.31
C VAL A 30 -7.73 10.58 -3.28
N VAL A 31 -7.00 11.16 -4.22
CA VAL A 31 -7.57 12.00 -5.28
C VAL A 31 -8.29 11.15 -6.32
N SER A 32 -7.72 10.02 -6.77
CA SER A 32 -8.32 9.15 -7.79
C SER A 32 -9.56 8.40 -7.29
N SER A 33 -9.62 8.06 -6.01
CA SER A 33 -10.77 7.35 -5.41
C SER A 33 -11.99 8.26 -5.19
N GLY A 34 -11.90 9.56 -5.47
CA GLY A 34 -12.96 10.53 -5.14
C GLY A 34 -13.16 10.73 -3.62
N ALA A 35 -12.41 10.03 -2.78
CA ALA A 35 -12.48 10.14 -1.33
C ALA A 35 -12.11 11.56 -0.87
N ALA A 36 -11.16 12.22 -1.56
CA ALA A 36 -10.84 13.63 -1.34
C ALA A 36 -12.08 14.52 -1.40
N SER A 37 -12.93 14.32 -2.41
CA SER A 37 -14.16 15.09 -2.63
C SER A 37 -15.16 14.86 -1.49
N THR A 38 -15.34 13.61 -1.04
CA THR A 38 -16.24 13.29 0.09
C THR A 38 -15.79 13.91 1.41
N LEU A 39 -14.47 14.00 1.65
CA LEU A 39 -13.92 14.64 2.83
C LEU A 39 -14.06 16.17 2.75
N LEU A 40 -13.89 16.75 1.56
CA LEU A 40 -14.06 18.18 1.31
C LEU A 40 -15.51 18.63 1.54
N GLU A 41 -16.48 17.89 1.00
CA GLU A 41 -17.92 18.14 1.12
C GLU A 41 -18.39 18.06 2.59
N SER A 42 -17.80 17.17 3.39
CA SER A 42 -18.07 17.07 4.83
C SER A 42 -17.52 18.24 5.67
N ILE A 43 -16.49 18.93 5.17
CA ILE A 43 -15.81 20.04 5.87
C ILE A 43 -16.37 21.40 5.42
N LEU A 44 -16.87 21.50 4.18
CA LEU A 44 -17.45 22.71 3.60
C LEU A 44 -18.83 22.43 2.97
N PRO A 45 -19.85 22.11 3.78
CA PRO A 45 -21.18 21.74 3.30
C PRO A 45 -21.97 22.86 2.57
N ASP A 46 -21.49 24.11 2.59
CA ASP A 46 -22.16 25.29 2.01
C ASP A 46 -21.33 26.01 0.92
N PHE A 47 -20.20 25.45 0.45
CA PHE A 47 -19.50 25.99 -0.71
C PHE A 47 -20.04 25.33 -1.99
N ASP A 48 -21.02 25.96 -2.64
CA ASP A 48 -21.41 25.74 -4.04
C ASP A 48 -20.24 26.16 -4.96
N ALA A 49 -19.13 25.46 -4.84
CA ALA A 49 -18.06 25.51 -5.82
C ALA A 49 -18.44 24.52 -6.92
N ASP A 50 -19.32 24.97 -7.82
CA ASP A 50 -19.43 24.48 -9.20
C ASP A 50 -18.11 24.79 -9.94
N VAL A 51 -16.98 24.36 -9.37
CA VAL A 51 -15.76 24.20 -10.13
C VAL A 51 -15.89 22.80 -10.69
N ASP A 52 -16.45 22.74 -11.89
CA ASP A 52 -16.30 21.61 -12.80
C ASP A 52 -14.80 21.45 -13.08
N ILE A 53 -14.05 20.95 -12.10
CA ILE A 53 -12.89 20.15 -12.39
C ILE A 53 -13.50 18.82 -12.83
N GLU A 54 -13.99 18.79 -14.06
CA GLU A 54 -13.92 17.60 -14.88
C GLU A 54 -12.42 17.29 -15.03
N VAL A 55 -11.82 16.76 -13.95
CA VAL A 55 -10.91 15.66 -14.15
C VAL A 55 -11.84 14.64 -14.77
N GLU A 56 -11.78 14.50 -16.10
CA GLU A 56 -12.14 13.26 -16.76
C GLU A 56 -11.28 12.18 -16.09
N ALA A 57 -11.69 11.78 -14.90
CA ALA A 57 -11.22 10.65 -14.13
C ALA A 57 -11.99 9.41 -14.61
N ASP A 58 -12.30 9.38 -15.91
CA ASP A 58 -12.19 8.18 -16.72
C ASP A 58 -10.71 7.83 -16.99
N MET A 59 -9.77 8.40 -16.23
CA MET A 59 -8.72 7.58 -15.67
C MET A 59 -9.33 6.64 -14.60
N GLU A 60 -10.24 5.76 -15.03
CA GLU A 60 -10.01 4.37 -14.70
C GLU A 60 -8.52 4.20 -15.02
N VAL A 61 -7.69 3.95 -14.01
CA VAL A 61 -6.52 3.13 -14.28
C VAL A 61 -7.04 1.72 -14.56
N ASP A 62 -7.94 1.59 -15.54
CA ASP A 62 -7.75 0.58 -16.54
C ASP A 62 -6.40 0.98 -17.11
N VAL A 63 -5.40 0.25 -16.65
CA VAL A 63 -4.30 -0.01 -17.54
C VAL A 63 -4.92 -0.81 -18.69
N ASP A 64 -5.72 -0.16 -19.54
CA ASP A 64 -5.66 -0.39 -20.96
C ASP A 64 -4.26 0.11 -21.33
N VAL A 65 -3.28 -0.71 -20.96
CA VAL A 65 -2.24 -1.08 -21.88
C VAL A 65 -3.03 -1.54 -23.11
N GLU A 66 -3.48 -0.56 -23.92
CA GLU A 66 -3.30 -0.62 -25.36
C GLU A 66 -1.88 -1.09 -25.45
N THR A 67 -1.75 -2.40 -25.61
CA THR A 67 -0.48 -3.08 -25.57
C THR A 67 0.42 -2.25 -26.45
N PRO A 68 1.45 -1.54 -25.91
CA PRO A 68 2.61 -1.42 -26.75
C PRO A 68 2.88 -2.89 -27.07
N ASP A 69 2.99 -3.22 -28.35
CA ASP A 69 3.13 -4.59 -28.88
C ASP A 69 4.37 -5.35 -28.31
N SER A 70 4.87 -4.95 -27.16
CA SER A 70 5.75 -5.62 -26.22
C SER A 70 4.95 -6.60 -25.32
N PRO A 71 4.90 -7.89 -25.68
CA PRO A 71 4.42 -8.97 -24.81
C PRO A 71 5.20 -9.14 -23.49
N PHE A 72 6.23 -8.33 -23.26
CA PHE A 72 7.07 -8.38 -22.06
C PHE A 72 6.47 -7.59 -20.90
N LEU A 73 5.98 -6.36 -21.14
CA LEU A 73 5.42 -5.51 -20.08
C LEU A 73 4.10 -6.06 -19.53
N GLY A 74 3.19 -6.50 -20.40
CA GLY A 74 1.93 -7.12 -19.98
C GLY A 74 2.14 -8.40 -19.14
N LYS A 75 3.22 -9.14 -19.41
CA LYS A 75 3.59 -10.34 -18.65
C LYS A 75 4.21 -10.03 -17.29
N ILE A 76 5.00 -8.95 -17.19
CA ILE A 76 5.55 -8.48 -15.90
C ILE A 76 4.44 -7.91 -15.02
N ILE A 77 3.53 -7.15 -15.60
CA ILE A 77 2.39 -6.54 -14.89
C ILE A 77 1.39 -7.62 -14.45
N GLY A 78 1.05 -8.57 -15.33
CA GLY A 78 0.19 -9.70 -14.97
C GLY A 78 0.79 -10.64 -13.91
N TRP A 79 2.12 -10.75 -13.85
CA TRP A 79 2.81 -11.49 -12.78
C TRP A 79 2.79 -10.77 -11.43
N MET A 80 2.58 -9.45 -11.43
CA MET A 80 2.48 -8.60 -10.24
C MET A 80 1.09 -8.68 -9.56
N TRP A 81 0.13 -9.39 -10.15
CA TRP A 81 -1.19 -9.64 -9.60
C TRP A 81 -1.28 -11.02 -8.97
N ILE A 82 -0.66 -11.22 -7.80
CA ILE A 82 -0.80 -12.46 -7.04
C ILE A 82 -2.11 -12.41 -6.23
N LYS A 83 -3.14 -13.09 -6.74
CA LYS A 83 -4.29 -13.67 -6.00
C LYS A 83 -4.93 -12.75 -4.92
N HIS A 84 -5.51 -11.62 -5.36
CA HIS A 84 -6.42 -10.71 -4.62
C HIS A 84 -5.85 -9.60 -3.73
N ILE A 85 -4.53 -9.40 -3.64
CA ILE A 85 -3.99 -8.17 -3.06
C ILE A 85 -3.05 -7.54 -4.09
N PRO A 86 -3.33 -6.31 -4.60
CA PRO A 86 -2.41 -5.62 -5.49
C PRO A 86 -1.04 -5.56 -4.82
N VAL A 87 0.00 -6.10 -5.45
CA VAL A 87 1.38 -6.07 -4.90
C VAL A 87 1.81 -4.64 -4.57
N MET A 88 1.22 -3.64 -5.26
CA MET A 88 1.35 -2.23 -4.94
C MET A 88 0.93 -1.88 -3.50
N MET A 89 -0.17 -2.43 -2.97
CA MET A 89 -0.57 -2.19 -1.58
C MET A 89 0.45 -2.76 -0.59
N VAL A 90 0.95 -3.97 -0.84
CA VAL A 90 1.98 -4.58 0.02
C VAL A 90 3.28 -3.79 -0.06
N PHE A 91 3.62 -3.28 -1.24
CA PHE A 91 4.80 -2.45 -1.46
C PHE A 91 4.70 -1.10 -0.74
N VAL A 92 3.58 -0.40 -0.87
CA VAL A 92 3.33 0.87 -0.16
C VAL A 92 3.31 0.66 1.36
N ALA A 93 2.66 -0.40 1.84
CA ALA A 93 2.68 -0.77 3.26
C ALA A 93 4.11 -1.10 3.75
N PHE A 94 4.90 -1.80 2.93
CA PHE A 94 6.31 -2.04 3.23
C PHE A 94 7.10 -0.74 3.35
N MET A 95 6.96 0.17 2.38
CA MET A 95 7.65 1.47 2.39
C MET A 95 7.25 2.31 3.61
N ALA A 96 5.96 2.30 3.97
CA ALA A 96 5.43 2.98 5.14
C ALA A 96 6.11 2.49 6.43
N ILE A 97 6.04 1.18 6.67
CA ILE A 97 6.58 0.55 7.87
C ILE A 97 8.10 0.72 7.92
N PHE A 98 8.79 0.49 6.80
CA PHE A 98 10.24 0.66 6.70
C PHE A 98 10.69 2.08 7.02
N SER A 99 9.99 3.10 6.49
CA SER A 99 10.31 4.49 6.76
C SER A 99 10.07 4.85 8.23
N ILE A 100 8.93 4.46 8.79
CA ILE A 100 8.57 4.77 10.18
C ILE A 100 9.58 4.14 11.15
N ILE A 101 9.91 2.86 10.97
CA ILE A 101 10.87 2.15 11.81
C ILE A 101 12.26 2.76 11.64
N GLY A 102 12.68 3.06 10.42
CA GLY A 102 14.00 3.63 10.12
C GLY A 102 14.21 4.99 10.76
N LEU A 103 13.26 5.92 10.57
CA LEU A 103 13.31 7.25 11.18
C LEU A 103 13.19 7.19 12.71
N SER A 104 12.33 6.33 13.23
CA SER A 104 12.20 6.12 14.69
C SER A 104 13.49 5.58 15.29
N SER A 105 14.10 4.59 14.64
CA SER A 105 15.37 4.00 15.10
C SER A 105 16.50 5.04 15.09
N GLN A 106 16.63 5.83 14.02
CA GLN A 106 17.62 6.90 13.95
C GLN A 106 17.38 7.99 14.99
N PHE A 107 16.12 8.30 15.31
CA PHE A 107 15.78 9.22 16.39
C PHE A 107 16.26 8.70 17.76
N PHE A 108 15.98 7.44 18.08
CA PHE A 108 16.43 6.83 19.34
C PHE A 108 17.95 6.75 19.43
N ILE A 109 18.62 6.35 18.34
CA ILE A 109 20.08 6.26 18.28
C ILE A 109 20.72 7.62 18.50
N ARG A 110 20.23 8.67 17.82
CA ARG A 110 20.74 10.03 18.02
C ARG A 110 20.53 10.51 19.46
N ARG A 111 19.44 10.12 20.11
CA ARG A 111 19.19 10.47 21.52
C ARG A 111 20.16 9.80 22.49
N ILE A 112 20.57 8.56 22.21
CA ILE A 112 21.46 7.78 23.09
C ILE A 112 22.93 8.07 22.80
N PHE A 113 23.32 8.09 21.52
CA PHE A 113 24.72 8.20 21.07
C PHE A 113 25.11 9.64 20.68
N GLY A 114 24.15 10.56 20.56
CA GLY A 114 24.40 11.95 20.15
C GLY A 114 24.63 12.15 18.65
N ALA A 115 24.71 11.08 17.85
CA ALA A 115 24.96 11.10 16.42
C ALA A 115 24.05 10.14 15.65
N TYR A 116 23.86 10.37 14.35
CA TYR A 116 23.17 9.43 13.46
C TYR A 116 24.10 8.28 13.09
N LEU A 117 23.55 7.07 12.99
CA LEU A 117 24.29 5.96 12.41
C LEU A 117 24.39 6.14 10.89
N PRO A 118 25.49 5.67 10.25
CA PRO A 118 25.57 5.62 8.79
C PRO A 118 24.37 4.86 8.22
N GLY A 119 23.69 5.47 7.24
CA GLY A 119 22.45 4.94 6.66
C GLY A 119 22.55 3.47 6.23
N TRP A 120 23.70 3.07 5.66
CA TRP A 120 23.88 1.71 5.13
C TRP A 120 23.92 0.64 6.22
N ILE A 121 24.42 0.98 7.42
CA ILE A 121 24.49 0.05 8.54
C ILE A 121 23.11 -0.15 9.15
N ILE A 122 22.30 0.90 9.23
CA ILE A 122 20.98 0.84 9.86
C ILE A 122 19.91 0.26 8.94
N VAL A 123 20.06 0.37 7.62
CA VAL A 123 19.10 -0.18 6.65
C VAL A 123 18.93 -1.69 6.83
N GLY A 124 20.02 -2.43 7.03
CA GLY A 124 19.98 -3.89 7.24
C GLY A 124 19.08 -4.34 8.40
N PRO A 125 19.35 -3.92 9.65
CA PRO A 125 18.53 -4.30 10.80
C PRO A 125 17.10 -3.76 10.71
N VAL A 126 16.89 -2.55 10.16
CA VAL A 126 15.55 -1.99 9.96
C VAL A 126 14.76 -2.82 8.95
N PHE A 127 15.38 -3.23 7.84
CA PHE A 127 14.73 -4.06 6.82
C PHE A 127 14.27 -5.40 7.40
N VAL A 128 15.12 -6.06 8.19
CA VAL A 128 14.76 -7.32 8.87
C VAL A 128 13.62 -7.09 9.87
N ALA A 129 13.64 -5.98 10.61
CA ALA A 129 12.57 -5.62 11.55
C ALA A 129 11.25 -5.29 10.85
N THR A 130 11.27 -4.78 9.62
CA THR A 130 10.06 -4.48 8.84
C THR A 130 9.30 -5.74 8.45
N ILE A 131 9.98 -6.84 8.12
CA ILE A 131 9.34 -8.06 7.61
C ILE A 131 8.26 -8.63 8.56
N PRO A 132 8.52 -8.87 9.86
CA PRO A 132 7.49 -9.39 10.77
C PRO A 132 6.33 -8.41 10.96
N LEU A 133 6.61 -7.11 10.98
CA LEU A 133 5.57 -6.08 11.11
C LEU A 133 4.69 -5.99 9.87
N LEU A 134 5.29 -6.07 8.68
CA LEU A 134 4.55 -6.13 7.42
C LEU A 134 3.63 -7.34 7.37
N ARG A 135 4.09 -8.51 7.83
CA ARG A 135 3.23 -9.70 7.95
C ARG A 135 2.03 -9.46 8.87
N GLY A 136 2.24 -8.81 10.01
CA GLY A 136 1.16 -8.45 10.93
C GLY A 136 0.13 -7.52 10.30
N VAL A 137 0.60 -6.49 9.57
CA VAL A 137 -0.27 -5.55 8.86
C VAL A 137 -1.06 -6.24 7.74
N VAL A 138 -0.40 -7.03 6.89
CA VAL A 138 -1.07 -7.76 5.81
C VAL A 138 -2.04 -8.80 6.36
N TRP A 139 -1.73 -9.47 7.47
CA TRP A 139 -2.66 -10.37 8.14
C TRP A 139 -3.90 -9.63 8.67
N LEU A 140 -3.71 -8.46 9.28
CA LEU A 140 -4.80 -7.64 9.80
C LEU A 140 -5.70 -7.13 8.66
N LEU A 141 -5.10 -6.67 7.55
CA LEU A 141 -5.84 -6.28 6.35
C LEU A 141 -6.55 -7.48 5.71
N GLY A 142 -5.85 -8.61 5.57
CA GLY A 142 -6.39 -9.84 4.97
C GLY A 142 -7.55 -10.42 5.77
N SER A 143 -7.51 -10.33 7.11
CA SER A 143 -8.64 -10.75 7.96
C SER A 143 -9.88 -9.87 7.80
N TYR A 144 -9.72 -8.59 7.43
CA TYR A 144 -10.83 -7.66 7.26
C TYR A 144 -11.39 -7.67 5.83
N VAL A 145 -10.53 -7.91 4.83
CA VAL A 145 -10.87 -7.85 3.40
C VAL A 145 -11.19 -9.23 2.81
N ILE A 146 -10.46 -10.29 3.20
CA ILE A 146 -10.66 -11.64 2.65
C ILE A 146 -11.58 -12.41 3.60
N LYS A 147 -12.88 -12.28 3.38
CA LYS A 147 -13.83 -13.29 3.86
C LYS A 147 -13.57 -14.54 3.00
N GLU A 148 -12.90 -15.53 3.57
CA GLU A 148 -12.66 -16.82 2.94
C GLU A 148 -14.00 -17.40 2.45
N GLU A 149 -14.34 -17.17 1.18
CA GLU A 149 -15.40 -17.88 0.49
C GLU A 149 -14.88 -19.28 0.19
N SER A 150 -14.72 -20.07 1.26
CA SER A 150 -14.64 -21.50 1.11
C SER A 150 -15.99 -21.95 0.56
N THR A 151 -16.07 -22.12 -0.76
CA THR A 151 -17.11 -22.90 -1.43
C THR A 151 -16.96 -24.40 -1.09
N ALA A 152 -16.43 -24.75 0.09
CA ALA A 152 -16.57 -26.07 0.66
C ALA A 152 -18.03 -26.21 1.08
N VAL A 153 -18.84 -26.63 0.12
CA VAL A 153 -20.20 -27.09 0.35
C VAL A 153 -20.10 -28.23 1.36
N LYS A 154 -20.65 -28.03 2.56
CA LYS A 154 -20.68 -29.07 3.59
C LYS A 154 -21.29 -30.34 2.99
N GLU A 155 -20.70 -31.51 3.22
CA GLU A 155 -21.19 -32.80 2.74
C GLU A 155 -22.67 -33.04 3.10
N ALA A 156 -23.12 -32.49 4.23
CA ALA A 156 -24.52 -32.51 4.67
C ALA A 156 -25.50 -31.81 3.70
N SER A 157 -25.05 -30.86 2.88
CA SER A 157 -25.87 -30.18 1.85
C SER A 157 -26.23 -31.11 0.68
N PHE A 158 -25.50 -32.23 0.53
CA PHE A 158 -25.79 -33.27 -0.44
C PHE A 158 -26.78 -34.31 0.09
N VAL A 159 -27.10 -34.32 1.39
CA VAL A 159 -28.15 -35.18 1.95
C VAL A 159 -29.49 -34.65 1.41
N SER A 160 -30.21 -35.49 0.66
CA SER A 160 -31.47 -35.16 -0.06
C SER A 160 -31.34 -34.49 -1.44
N ARG A 161 -30.16 -34.50 -2.08
CA ARG A 161 -30.02 -34.15 -3.51
C ARG A 161 -29.80 -35.40 -4.38
N VAL A 162 -30.39 -35.41 -5.57
CA VAL A 162 -30.24 -36.50 -6.55
C VAL A 162 -28.99 -36.25 -7.39
N GLY A 163 -28.08 -37.22 -7.46
CA GLY A 163 -26.87 -37.17 -8.28
C GLY A 163 -26.90 -38.22 -9.39
N TYR A 164 -26.24 -37.94 -10.52
CA TYR A 164 -26.08 -38.89 -11.62
C TYR A 164 -24.71 -39.55 -11.51
N ILE A 165 -24.68 -40.89 -11.59
CA ILE A 165 -23.43 -41.66 -11.58
C ILE A 165 -22.92 -41.72 -13.03
N THR A 166 -21.79 -41.09 -13.29
CA THR A 166 -21.04 -41.27 -14.54
C THR A 166 -19.80 -42.11 -14.25
N THR A 167 -19.45 -42.99 -15.20
CA THR A 167 -18.22 -43.79 -15.20
C THR A 167 -17.14 -43.10 -16.03
#